data_AF-A0A529XJ43-F1
#
_entry.id   AF-A0A529XJ43-F1
#
_cell.length_a   1.000
_cell.length_b   1.000
_cell.length_c   1.000
_cell.angle_alpha   90.00
_cell.angle_beta   90.00
_cell.angle_gamma   90.00
#
_symmetry.space_group_name_H-M   'P 1'
#
loop_
_entity.id
_entity.type
_entity.pdbx_description
1 polymer ?
#
loop_
_entity_poly.entity_id
_entity_poly.type
_entity_poly.pdbx_seq_one_letter_code
_entity_poly.pdbx_strand_id
1 'polypeptide(L)'
;AKKPHRAVILTTANALLQRIPPAELIEAQTFHARPGNQIDMNALIARLEISGFERVPTVRGLGEFAVRGGILDLFAPGWSEALRLDFFGDTLESIRVFDVATQRTTGQRKSMSLQAMSEVALTPETISRFRRSYIEAFGAPSRDDALYAAVSEGRRFAGMEHWLPFFYERLETVFDYLPDAPI
;
A
#
# COMPACT_ATOMS: atom_id res chain seq x y z
N ALA A 1 4.49 15.19 -6.68
CA ALA A 1 5.57 15.03 -7.68
C ALA A 1 6.26 16.36 -7.95
N LYS A 2 7.59 16.47 -7.77
CA LYS A 2 8.31 17.77 -7.84
C LYS A 2 8.45 18.39 -9.25
N LYS A 3 8.16 17.64 -10.34
CA LYS A 3 8.08 18.11 -11.74
C LYS A 3 7.19 17.16 -12.57
N PRO A 4 5.87 17.35 -12.62
CA PRO A 4 5.00 16.44 -13.38
C PRO A 4 5.27 16.56 -14.89
N HIS A 5 5.25 15.42 -15.59
CA HIS A 5 5.16 15.44 -17.06
C HIS A 5 3.83 16.07 -17.48
N ARG A 6 3.81 16.73 -18.63
CA ARG A 6 2.58 17.25 -19.22
C ARG A 6 1.63 16.07 -19.47
N ALA A 7 0.46 16.10 -18.85
CA ALA A 7 -0.55 15.07 -18.95
C ALA A 7 -1.94 15.71 -18.98
N VAL A 8 -2.89 15.02 -19.58
CA VAL A 8 -4.32 15.31 -19.48
C VAL A 8 -4.95 14.23 -18.62
N ILE A 9 -5.66 14.62 -17.57
CA ILE A 9 -6.36 13.68 -16.69
C ILE A 9 -7.83 13.73 -17.06
N LEU A 10 -8.33 12.64 -17.64
CA LEU A 10 -9.74 12.45 -17.90
C LEU A 10 -10.35 11.71 -16.71
N THR A 11 -11.42 12.26 -16.13
CA THR A 11 -12.14 11.65 -15.02
C THR A 11 -13.64 11.83 -15.17
N THR A 12 -14.41 11.16 -14.32
CA THR A 12 -15.87 11.32 -14.24
C THR A 12 -16.23 12.31 -13.13
N ALA A 13 -17.43 12.89 -13.20
CA ALA A 13 -17.95 13.71 -12.11
C ALA A 13 -17.97 12.97 -10.77
N ASN A 14 -18.26 11.66 -10.77
CA ASN A 14 -18.27 10.85 -9.54
C ASN A 14 -16.88 10.72 -8.91
N ALA A 15 -15.87 10.39 -9.72
CA ALA A 15 -14.49 10.27 -9.25
C ALA A 15 -13.91 11.63 -8.82
N LEU A 16 -14.36 12.73 -9.42
CA LEU A 16 -13.99 14.09 -9.02
C LEU A 16 -14.52 14.46 -7.61
N LEU A 17 -15.74 14.01 -7.29
CA LEU A 17 -16.41 14.29 -6.01
C LEU A 17 -15.96 13.36 -4.88
N GLN A 18 -15.41 12.20 -5.21
CA GLN A 18 -14.94 11.24 -4.24
C GLN A 18 -13.77 11.81 -3.44
N ARG A 19 -13.90 11.75 -2.11
CA ARG A 19 -12.83 12.13 -1.18
C ARG A 19 -11.81 10.99 -1.08
N ILE A 20 -10.53 11.34 -1.00
CA ILE A 20 -9.39 10.41 -0.97
C ILE A 20 -8.46 10.76 0.22
N PRO A 21 -7.56 9.85 0.64
CA PRO A 21 -6.63 10.14 1.73
C PRO A 21 -5.72 11.33 1.39
N PRO A 22 -5.16 12.03 2.39
CA PRO A 22 -4.21 13.10 2.14
C PRO A 22 -3.01 12.66 1.31
N ALA A 23 -2.64 13.43 0.29
CA ALA A 23 -1.54 13.11 -0.64
C ALA A 23 -0.22 12.86 0.08
N GLU A 24 0.06 13.63 1.13
CA GLU A 24 1.25 13.51 1.96
C GLU A 24 1.33 12.13 2.66
N LEU A 25 0.19 11.58 3.09
CA LEU A 25 0.15 10.27 3.74
C LEU A 25 0.29 9.12 2.74
N ILE A 26 -0.19 9.30 1.52
CA ILE A 26 0.05 8.35 0.42
C ILE A 26 1.53 8.41 0.00
N GLU A 27 2.10 9.61 -0.14
CA GLU A 27 3.51 9.78 -0.50
C GLU A 27 4.45 9.17 0.56
N ALA A 28 4.15 9.36 1.86
CA ALA A 28 4.92 8.77 2.95
C ALA A 28 4.94 7.22 2.95
N GLN A 29 3.93 6.59 2.36
CA GLN A 29 3.88 5.13 2.19
C GLN A 29 4.73 4.63 1.02
N THR A 30 5.18 5.54 0.14
CA THR A 30 6.06 5.17 -0.96
C THR A 30 7.40 4.70 -0.44
N PHE A 31 7.86 3.56 -0.96
CA PHE A 31 9.16 2.99 -0.65
C PHE A 31 9.99 2.87 -1.93
N HIS A 32 11.23 3.34 -1.87
CA HIS A 32 12.18 3.26 -2.97
C HIS A 32 13.38 2.44 -2.54
N ALA A 33 13.85 1.56 -3.43
CA ALA A 33 15.02 0.75 -3.17
C ALA A 33 15.84 0.54 -4.44
N ARG A 34 17.15 0.39 -4.24
CA ARG A 34 18.15 0.05 -5.25
C ARG A 34 19.11 -0.98 -4.67
N PRO A 35 19.72 -1.83 -5.52
CA PRO A 35 20.87 -2.64 -5.11
C PRO A 35 21.92 -1.81 -4.36
N GLY A 36 22.45 -2.36 -3.27
CA GLY A 36 23.40 -1.72 -2.34
C GLY A 36 22.77 -0.88 -1.23
N ASN A 37 21.44 -0.70 -1.20
CA ASN A 37 20.78 -0.05 -0.07
C ASN A 37 20.76 -0.97 1.17
N GLN A 38 21.01 -0.39 2.35
CA GLN A 38 20.75 -1.06 3.62
C GLN A 38 19.25 -0.99 3.93
N ILE A 39 18.59 -2.14 3.89
CA ILE A 39 17.16 -2.31 4.08
C ILE A 39 16.97 -3.51 5.00
N ASP A 40 16.42 -3.29 6.19
CA ASP A 40 15.95 -4.36 7.06
C ASP A 40 14.76 -5.06 6.39
N MET A 41 14.95 -6.32 6.03
CA MET A 41 13.94 -7.13 5.36
C MET A 41 12.71 -7.33 6.26
N ASN A 42 12.86 -7.43 7.58
CA ASN A 42 11.72 -7.57 8.50
C ASN A 42 10.88 -6.29 8.56
N ALA A 43 11.53 -5.12 8.53
CA ALA A 43 10.83 -3.84 8.44
C ALA A 43 10.06 -3.72 7.11
N LEU A 44 10.63 -4.20 6.01
CA LEU A 44 9.94 -4.24 4.71
C LEU A 44 8.73 -5.19 4.75
N ILE A 45 8.87 -6.38 5.35
CA ILE A 45 7.76 -7.34 5.54
C ILE A 45 6.63 -6.70 6.33
N ALA A 46 6.94 -6.09 7.49
CA ALA A 46 5.93 -5.42 8.31
C ALA A 46 5.22 -4.29 7.55
N ARG A 47 5.96 -3.52 6.73
CA ARG A 47 5.38 -2.49 5.86
C ARG A 47 4.41 -3.10 4.84
N LEU A 48 4.78 -4.21 4.20
CA LEU A 48 3.92 -4.90 3.23
C LEU A 48 2.63 -5.38 3.87
N GLU A 49 2.71 -6.02 5.03
CA GLU A 49 1.55 -6.52 5.79
C GLU A 49 0.61 -5.37 6.18
N ILE A 50 1.14 -4.28 6.76
CA ILE A 50 0.36 -3.08 7.13
C ILE A 50 -0.31 -2.41 5.92
N SER A 51 0.36 -2.45 4.76
CA SER A 51 -0.14 -1.86 3.51
C SER A 51 -1.21 -2.72 2.83
N GLY A 52 -1.46 -3.93 3.32
CA GLY A 52 -2.49 -4.84 2.82
C GLY A 52 -2.01 -5.91 1.85
N PHE A 53 -0.70 -6.13 1.74
CA PHE A 53 -0.19 -7.27 0.96
C PHE A 53 -0.46 -8.60 1.66
N GLU A 54 -0.79 -9.61 0.88
CA GLU A 54 -1.00 -10.97 1.36
C GLU A 54 0.31 -11.76 1.36
N ARG A 55 0.65 -12.33 2.52
CA ARG A 55 1.81 -13.21 2.64
C ARG A 55 1.44 -14.62 2.18
N VAL A 56 2.06 -15.07 1.10
CA VAL A 56 1.81 -16.38 0.49
C VAL A 56 3.07 -17.24 0.42
N PRO A 57 2.96 -18.56 0.28
CA PRO A 57 4.13 -19.43 0.06
C PRO A 57 4.81 -19.20 -1.30
N THR A 58 4.05 -18.76 -2.31
CA THR A 58 4.54 -18.50 -3.67
C THR A 58 3.66 -17.45 -4.33
N VAL A 59 4.28 -16.37 -4.80
CA VAL A 59 3.59 -15.28 -5.49
C VAL A 59 3.09 -15.75 -6.86
N ARG A 60 1.79 -15.58 -7.07
CA ARG A 60 1.03 -15.88 -8.30
C ARG A 60 0.19 -14.70 -8.76
N GLY A 61 -0.23 -13.82 -7.85
CA GLY A 61 -1.15 -12.72 -8.10
C GLY A 61 -0.62 -11.35 -7.64
N LEU A 62 -1.36 -10.30 -8.03
CA LEU A 62 -1.13 -8.94 -7.56
C LEU A 62 -1.45 -8.81 -6.07
N GLY A 63 -0.69 -7.99 -5.35
CA GLY A 63 -0.87 -7.78 -3.92
C GLY A 63 -0.30 -8.89 -3.05
N GLU A 64 0.42 -9.85 -3.63
CA GLU A 64 1.05 -10.96 -2.91
C GLU A 64 2.55 -10.73 -2.70
N PHE A 65 3.06 -11.27 -1.59
CA PHE A 65 4.49 -11.40 -1.36
C PHE A 65 4.85 -12.75 -0.70
N ALA A 66 6.07 -13.23 -0.93
CA ALA A 66 6.60 -14.44 -0.33
C ALA A 66 8.03 -14.22 0.18
N VAL A 67 8.40 -14.90 1.26
CA VAL A 67 9.73 -14.77 1.87
C VAL A 67 10.36 -16.15 2.00
N ARG A 68 11.58 -16.31 1.49
CA ARG A 68 12.34 -17.57 1.48
C ARG A 68 13.81 -17.29 1.77
N GLY A 69 14.21 -17.42 3.05
CA GLY A 69 15.56 -17.02 3.48
C GLY A 69 15.79 -15.54 3.20
N GLY A 70 16.91 -15.19 2.56
CA GLY A 70 17.19 -13.82 2.11
C GLY A 70 16.47 -13.39 0.84
N ILE A 71 15.41 -14.07 0.40
CA ILE A 71 14.67 -13.71 -0.82
C ILE A 71 13.28 -13.24 -0.46
N LEU A 72 12.88 -12.09 -1.01
CA LEU A 72 11.52 -11.57 -0.96
C LEU A 72 10.97 -11.43 -2.38
N ASP A 73 9.96 -12.23 -2.71
CA ASP A 73 9.20 -12.09 -3.95
C ASP A 73 7.99 -11.20 -3.69
N LEU A 74 7.69 -10.27 -4.60
CA LEU A 74 6.62 -9.29 -4.45
C LEU A 74 6.01 -8.97 -5.81
N PHE A 75 4.68 -8.93 -5.87
CA PHE A 75 3.99 -8.39 -7.04
C PHE A 75 3.04 -7.27 -6.64
N ALA A 76 3.49 -6.02 -6.85
CA ALA A 76 2.74 -4.84 -6.44
C ALA A 76 1.76 -4.34 -7.54
N PRO A 77 0.61 -3.75 -7.15
CA PRO A 77 -0.25 -3.04 -8.08
C PRO A 77 0.49 -1.93 -8.85
N GLY A 78 0.11 -1.73 -10.11
CA GLY A 78 0.75 -0.76 -11.00
C GLY A 78 2.09 -1.20 -11.59
N TRP A 79 2.62 -2.36 -11.19
CA TRP A 79 3.76 -2.98 -11.87
C TRP A 79 3.28 -3.91 -12.99
N SER A 80 4.02 -3.92 -14.09
CA SER A 80 3.80 -4.87 -15.19
C SER A 80 4.32 -6.27 -14.90
N GLU A 81 5.25 -6.40 -13.94
CA GLU A 81 5.99 -7.63 -13.68
C GLU A 81 6.27 -7.79 -12.17
N ALA A 82 6.37 -9.02 -11.69
CA ALA A 82 6.74 -9.32 -10.30
C ALA A 82 8.26 -9.22 -10.09
N LEU A 83 8.65 -8.81 -8.88
CA LEU A 83 10.05 -8.62 -8.51
C LEU A 83 10.48 -9.61 -7.44
N ARG A 84 11.69 -10.14 -7.60
CA ARG A 84 12.45 -10.90 -6.61
C ARG A 84 13.56 -10.01 -6.06
N LEU A 85 13.54 -9.76 -4.77
CA LEU A 85 14.54 -9.00 -4.02
C LEU A 85 15.45 -9.99 -3.32
N ASP A 86 16.75 -9.93 -3.58
CA ASP A 86 17.73 -10.76 -2.90
C ASP A 86 18.50 -9.94 -1.89
N PHE A 87 18.50 -10.42 -0.66
CA PHE A 87 19.12 -9.81 0.50
C PHE A 87 20.30 -10.65 0.98
N PHE A 88 21.35 -9.95 1.43
CA PHE A 88 22.44 -10.52 2.22
C PHE A 88 22.52 -9.77 3.54
N GLY A 89 22.04 -10.38 4.62
CA GLY A 89 21.74 -9.66 5.85
C GLY A 89 20.76 -8.52 5.58
N ASP A 90 21.14 -7.31 5.97
CA ASP A 90 20.32 -6.11 5.80
C ASP A 90 20.67 -5.34 4.52
N THR A 91 21.33 -5.96 3.54
CA THR A 91 21.69 -5.32 2.27
C THR A 91 20.89 -5.92 1.13
N LEU A 92 20.22 -5.06 0.35
CA LEU A 92 19.56 -5.47 -0.90
C LEU A 92 20.62 -5.63 -1.99
N GLU A 93 20.94 -6.87 -2.36
CA GLU A 93 21.99 -7.19 -3.34
C GLU A 93 21.49 -7.04 -4.78
N SER A 94 20.28 -7.53 -5.07
CA SER A 94 19.74 -7.44 -6.43
C SER A 94 18.22 -7.37 -6.47
N ILE A 95 17.72 -6.75 -7.54
CA ILE A 95 16.30 -6.68 -7.88
C ILE A 95 16.12 -7.38 -9.22
N ARG A 96 15.44 -8.50 -9.22
CA ARG A 96 15.22 -9.34 -10.39
C ARG A 96 13.75 -9.34 -10.78
N VAL A 97 13.49 -9.40 -12.07
CA VAL A 97 12.14 -9.65 -12.59
C VAL A 97 11.97 -11.15 -12.72
N PHE A 98 10.80 -11.68 -12.35
CA PHE A 98 10.49 -13.10 -12.55
C PHE A 98 9.08 -13.31 -13.09
N ASP A 99 8.91 -14.40 -13.83
CA ASP A 99 7.62 -14.84 -14.33
C ASP A 99 6.89 -15.65 -13.24
N VAL A 100 5.69 -15.21 -12.87
CA VAL A 100 4.92 -15.80 -11.74
C VAL A 100 4.42 -17.22 -12.01
N ALA A 101 4.29 -17.63 -13.27
CA ALA A 101 3.84 -18.98 -13.63
C ALA A 101 4.99 -19.99 -13.54
N THR A 102 6.14 -19.65 -14.12
CA THR A 102 7.33 -20.51 -14.21
C THR A 102 8.28 -20.35 -13.02
N GLN A 103 8.14 -19.27 -12.24
CA GLN A 103 9.01 -18.90 -11.12
C GLN A 103 10.47 -18.64 -11.53
N ARG A 104 10.72 -18.39 -12.82
CA ARG A 104 12.06 -18.15 -13.38
C ARG A 104 12.32 -16.66 -13.51
N THR A 105 13.54 -16.26 -13.19
CA THR A 105 14.04 -14.91 -13.47
C THR A 105 14.03 -14.64 -14.97
N THR A 106 13.48 -13.51 -15.38
CA THR A 106 13.41 -13.05 -16.77
C THR A 106 14.26 -11.80 -17.03
N GLY A 107 14.67 -11.08 -15.98
CA GLY A 107 15.48 -9.88 -16.13
C GLY A 107 15.97 -9.29 -14.81
N GLN A 108 16.58 -8.11 -14.89
CA GLN A 108 17.05 -7.34 -13.73
C GLN A 108 16.58 -5.89 -13.79
N ARG A 109 16.36 -5.30 -12.62
CA ARG A 109 15.99 -3.88 -12.45
C ARG A 109 17.07 -3.18 -11.63
N LYS A 110 17.35 -1.92 -11.98
CA LYS A 110 18.30 -1.07 -11.23
C LYS A 110 17.68 -0.43 -9.99
N SER A 111 16.36 -0.43 -9.90
CA SER A 111 15.60 0.18 -8.82
C SER A 111 14.16 -0.31 -8.81
N MET A 112 13.49 -0.19 -7.67
CA MET A 112 12.05 -0.32 -7.53
C MET A 112 11.44 0.89 -6.82
N SER A 113 10.15 1.12 -7.09
CA SER A 113 9.31 2.04 -6.33
C SER A 113 8.01 1.31 -6.02
N LEU A 114 7.79 1.07 -4.73
CA LEU A 114 6.56 0.52 -4.19
C LEU A 114 5.68 1.68 -3.73
N GLN A 115 4.53 1.83 -4.36
CA GLN A 115 3.52 2.81 -3.97
C GLN A 115 2.62 2.22 -2.87
N ALA A 116 1.79 3.05 -2.25
CA ALA A 116 0.74 2.56 -1.36
C ALA A 116 -0.15 1.54 -2.10
N MET A 117 -0.38 0.38 -1.50
CA MET A 117 -1.25 -0.67 -2.07
C MET A 117 -2.73 -0.37 -1.86
N SER A 118 -3.05 0.39 -0.82
CA SER A 118 -4.41 0.62 -0.35
C SER A 118 -4.58 2.06 0.15
N GLU A 119 -5.79 2.59 0.00
CA GLU A 119 -6.18 3.89 0.55
C GLU A 119 -6.21 3.91 2.08
N VAL A 120 -6.20 2.74 2.73
CA VAL A 120 -6.07 2.59 4.18
C VAL A 120 -4.86 1.71 4.50
N ALA A 121 -3.96 2.22 5.34
CA ALA A 121 -2.95 1.43 6.03
C ALA A 121 -3.42 1.18 7.47
N LEU A 122 -3.36 -0.07 7.95
CA LEU A 122 -3.80 -0.46 9.29
C LEU A 122 -2.65 -0.37 10.29
N THR A 123 -2.24 0.86 10.60
CA THR A 123 -1.25 1.15 11.65
C THR A 123 -1.93 1.24 13.02
N PRO A 124 -1.19 1.13 14.13
CA PRO A 124 -1.75 1.35 15.46
C PRO A 124 -2.47 2.71 15.59
N GLU A 125 -1.96 3.74 14.92
CA GLU A 125 -2.54 5.09 14.94
C GLU A 125 -3.87 5.15 14.17
N THR A 126 -3.92 4.62 12.94
CA THR A 126 -5.15 4.64 12.13
C THR A 126 -6.23 3.73 12.73
N ILE A 127 -5.86 2.59 13.31
CA ILE A 127 -6.78 1.70 14.04
C ILE A 127 -7.35 2.42 15.26
N SER A 128 -6.51 3.10 16.04
CA SER A 128 -6.94 3.87 17.22
C SER A 128 -7.91 4.99 16.84
N ARG A 129 -7.61 5.74 15.76
CA ARG A 129 -8.50 6.76 15.23
C ARG A 129 -9.84 6.17 14.79
N PHE A 130 -9.80 5.11 13.97
CA PHE A 130 -11.01 4.45 13.50
C PHE A 130 -11.90 4.05 14.67
N ARG A 131 -11.34 3.37 15.68
CA ARG A 131 -12.12 2.92 16.84
C ARG A 131 -12.80 4.06 17.58
N ARG A 132 -12.07 5.15 17.80
CA ARG A 132 -12.60 6.36 18.46
C ARG A 132 -13.69 7.04 17.61
N SER A 133 -13.43 7.31 16.34
CA SER A 133 -14.39 7.96 15.43
C SER A 133 -15.64 7.12 15.22
N TYR A 134 -15.49 5.79 15.16
CA TYR A 134 -16.61 4.86 15.05
C TYR A 134 -17.49 4.90 16.31
N ILE A 135 -16.89 4.85 17.50
CA ILE A 135 -17.64 4.94 18.76
C ILE A 135 -18.31 6.30 18.93
N GLU A 136 -17.65 7.39 18.52
CA GLU A 136 -18.21 8.74 18.57
C GLU A 136 -19.44 8.86 17.67
N ALA A 137 -19.40 8.27 16.48
CA ALA A 137 -20.49 8.33 15.50
C ALA A 137 -21.66 7.39 15.85
N PHE A 138 -21.37 6.19 16.36
CA PHE A 138 -22.35 5.10 16.47
C PHE A 138 -22.58 4.57 17.89
N GLY A 139 -21.78 4.99 18.87
CA GLY A 139 -21.80 4.46 20.23
C GLY A 139 -20.99 3.17 20.41
N ALA A 140 -21.18 2.48 21.53
CA ALA A 140 -20.44 1.26 21.82
C ALA A 140 -20.78 0.15 20.79
N PRO A 141 -19.78 -0.47 20.14
CA PRO A 141 -20.02 -1.51 19.14
C PRO A 141 -20.64 -2.75 19.78
N SER A 142 -21.54 -3.40 19.04
CA SER A 142 -22.08 -4.69 19.46
C SER A 142 -21.01 -5.79 19.33
N ARG A 143 -21.22 -6.94 19.99
CA ARG A 143 -20.31 -8.10 19.87
C ARG A 143 -20.25 -8.66 18.45
N ASP A 144 -21.28 -8.44 17.64
CA ASP A 144 -21.40 -8.96 16.28
C ASP A 144 -20.97 -7.94 15.21
N ASP A 145 -20.38 -6.81 15.62
CA ASP A 145 -19.83 -5.81 14.70
C ASP A 145 -18.51 -6.31 14.07
N ALA A 146 -18.65 -7.06 12.98
CA ALA A 146 -17.54 -7.72 12.31
C ALA A 146 -16.52 -6.72 11.72
N LEU A 147 -16.98 -5.54 11.27
CA LEU A 147 -16.09 -4.49 10.76
C LEU A 147 -15.25 -3.93 11.91
N TYR A 148 -15.89 -3.50 13.00
CA TYR A 148 -15.17 -2.92 14.13
C TYR A 148 -14.19 -3.92 14.74
N ALA A 149 -14.60 -5.18 14.90
CA ALA A 149 -13.74 -6.24 15.42
C ALA A 149 -12.53 -6.49 14.51
N ALA A 150 -12.74 -6.66 13.20
CA ALA A 150 -11.66 -6.90 12.25
C ALA A 150 -10.63 -5.76 12.25
N VAL A 151 -11.09 -4.51 12.12
CA VAL A 151 -10.19 -3.34 12.11
C VAL A 151 -9.45 -3.19 13.44
N SER A 152 -10.13 -3.44 14.58
CA SER A 152 -9.52 -3.38 15.90
C SER A 152 -8.40 -4.41 16.09
N GLU A 153 -8.50 -5.55 15.42
CA GLU A 153 -7.48 -6.61 15.39
C GLU A 153 -6.40 -6.37 14.31
N GLY A 154 -6.47 -5.25 13.59
CA GLY A 154 -5.56 -4.95 12.47
C GLY A 154 -5.81 -5.82 11.23
N ARG A 155 -6.96 -6.48 11.14
CA ARG A 155 -7.36 -7.26 9.97
C ARG A 155 -8.17 -6.41 9.01
N ARG A 156 -7.93 -6.61 7.71
CA ARG A 156 -8.76 -5.99 6.66
C ARG A 156 -10.18 -6.57 6.70
N PHE A 157 -11.13 -5.73 6.32
CA PHE A 157 -12.53 -6.10 6.14
C PHE A 157 -12.99 -5.61 4.77
N ALA A 158 -13.69 -6.44 4.01
CA ALA A 158 -14.14 -6.08 2.67
C ALA A 158 -15.07 -4.85 2.71
N GLY A 159 -14.71 -3.80 1.98
CA GLY A 159 -15.48 -2.56 1.89
C GLY A 159 -15.20 -1.57 3.01
N MET A 160 -14.24 -1.82 3.92
CA MET A 160 -13.84 -0.89 4.98
C MET A 160 -13.49 0.52 4.47
N GLU A 161 -13.14 0.64 3.19
CA GLU A 161 -12.88 1.89 2.48
C GLU A 161 -14.08 2.85 2.48
N HIS A 162 -15.32 2.36 2.65
CA HIS A 162 -16.50 3.22 2.82
C HIS A 162 -16.47 4.04 4.12
N TRP A 163 -15.61 3.65 5.07
CA TRP A 163 -15.37 4.36 6.33
C TRP A 163 -14.05 5.14 6.32
N LEU A 164 -13.53 5.48 5.13
CA LEU A 164 -12.31 6.28 4.98
C LEU A 164 -12.22 7.50 5.91
N PRO A 165 -13.30 8.29 6.14
CA PRO A 165 -13.26 9.43 7.05
C PRO A 165 -12.90 9.08 8.51
N PHE A 166 -13.02 7.82 8.92
CA PHE A 166 -12.69 7.39 10.28
C PHE A 166 -11.21 7.00 10.43
N PHE A 167 -10.51 6.76 9.33
CA PHE A 167 -9.08 6.44 9.34
C PHE A 167 -8.18 7.67 9.26
N TYR A 168 -8.72 8.81 8.78
CA TYR A 168 -7.97 10.02 8.50
C TYR A 168 -8.58 11.24 9.19
N GLU A 169 -7.75 12.22 9.57
CA GLU A 169 -8.24 13.47 10.17
C GLU A 169 -8.97 14.35 9.17
N ARG A 170 -8.47 14.35 7.95
CA ARG A 170 -9.02 15.08 6.82
C ARG A 170 -8.93 14.17 5.61
N LEU A 171 -9.87 14.36 4.69
CA LEU A 171 -9.79 13.80 3.36
C LEU A 171 -9.66 14.92 2.35
N GLU A 172 -9.02 14.60 1.24
CA GLU A 172 -8.73 15.50 0.13
C GLU A 172 -9.57 15.12 -1.09
N THR A 173 -9.47 15.91 -2.14
CA THR A 173 -10.00 15.66 -3.49
C THR A 173 -8.86 15.65 -4.47
N VAL A 174 -9.15 15.30 -5.72
CA VAL A 174 -8.17 15.38 -6.81
C VAL A 174 -7.61 16.80 -7.01
N PHE A 175 -8.34 17.84 -6.64
CA PHE A 175 -7.88 19.23 -6.73
C PHE A 175 -6.79 19.55 -5.72
N ASP A 176 -6.85 18.95 -4.53
CA ASP A 176 -5.81 19.10 -3.51
C ASP A 176 -4.51 18.40 -3.96
N TYR A 177 -4.63 17.30 -4.72
CA TYR A 177 -3.49 16.59 -5.33
C TYR A 177 -2.87 17.36 -6.51
N LEU A 178 -3.64 18.26 -7.13
CA LEU A 178 -3.29 18.98 -8.36
C LEU A 178 -3.66 20.47 -8.28
N PRO A 179 -3.12 21.22 -7.31
CA PRO A 179 -3.61 22.57 -7.00
C PRO A 179 -3.42 23.57 -8.16
N ASP A 180 -2.43 23.33 -9.03
CA ASP A 180 -2.09 24.20 -10.16
C ASP A 180 -2.69 23.71 -11.50
N ALA A 181 -3.48 22.65 -11.50
CA ALA A 181 -4.04 22.10 -12.74
C ALA A 181 -5.21 22.97 -13.24
N PRO A 182 -5.17 23.46 -14.49
CA PRO A 182 -6.31 24.12 -15.10
C PRO A 182 -7.43 23.09 -15.41
N ILE A 183 -8.68 23.51 -15.28
CA ILE A 183 -9.89 22.73 -15.57
C ILE A 183 -10.44 23.08 -16.95
#